data_AF-A0A843C9L3-F1
#
_entry.id   AF-A0A843C9L3-F1
#
_cell.length_a   1.000
_cell.length_b   1.000
_cell.length_c   1.000
_cell.angle_alpha   90.00
_cell.angle_beta   90.00
_cell.angle_gamma   90.00
#
_symmetry.space_group_name_H-M   'P 1'
#
loop_
_entity.id
_entity.type
_entity.pdbx_description
1 polymer ?
#
loop_
_entity_poly.entity_id
_entity_poly.type
_entity_poly.pdbx_seq_one_letter_code
_entity_poly.pdbx_strand_id
1 'polypeptide(L)'
;MLSIKLLGGAKKSFGTDFLPVDLEDIPIKSLLDHLVSIKPKNTMTLDTKNILVAVNGVDSSALDGLDTILYSNDVITIIPIIHGGAYTRNRFQICNKSAELFHVKNVSGKNYDFLNSARKNFPTMILEGISSKHILGITHAKKMIGVSLFAQKHNSLLSKKLETDILLRFGITTQISDAIKTIGIENCKDFIIIAIGKKPSLDKLYDSLAPFLNSQIQFGDNSKFIQKQFKITKKHLDSIDSDTPLEDLLVEKAAVLV
;
A
#
# COMPACT_ATOMS: atom_id res chain seq x y z
N MET A 1 -19.80 -32.35 18.89
CA MET A 1 -19.16 -31.95 17.60
C MET A 1 -19.76 -30.65 17.08
N LEU A 2 -18.92 -29.66 16.80
CA LEU A 2 -19.28 -28.37 16.20
C LEU A 2 -19.17 -28.42 14.67
N SER A 3 -20.02 -27.65 13.99
CA SER A 3 -20.01 -27.49 12.53
C SER A 3 -19.50 -26.11 12.14
N ILE A 4 -18.24 -25.99 11.70
CA ILE A 4 -17.65 -24.71 11.33
C ILE A 4 -17.83 -24.44 9.83
N LYS A 5 -18.56 -23.38 9.49
CA LYS A 5 -18.70 -22.84 8.14
C LYS A 5 -17.71 -21.70 7.95
N LEU A 6 -16.84 -21.80 6.94
CA LEU A 6 -15.80 -20.83 6.65
C LEU A 6 -16.14 -20.06 5.37
N LEU A 7 -16.24 -18.73 5.47
CA LEU A 7 -16.52 -17.86 4.32
C LEU A 7 -15.30 -17.01 3.94
N GLY A 8 -15.30 -16.50 2.70
CA GLY A 8 -14.33 -15.51 2.22
C GLY A 8 -12.86 -15.88 2.45
N GLY A 9 -12.12 -14.99 3.12
CA GLY A 9 -10.71 -15.22 3.47
C GLY A 9 -10.48 -16.43 4.38
N ALA A 10 -11.42 -16.76 5.27
CA ALA A 10 -11.31 -17.94 6.14
C ALA A 10 -11.38 -19.23 5.31
N LYS A 11 -12.26 -19.30 4.29
CA LYS A 11 -12.28 -20.41 3.32
C LYS A 11 -10.92 -20.62 2.64
N LYS A 12 -10.24 -19.53 2.27
CA LYS A 12 -8.89 -19.57 1.66
C LYS A 12 -7.81 -20.04 2.65
N SER A 13 -7.95 -19.74 3.93
CA SER A 13 -7.01 -20.19 4.97
C SER A 13 -7.05 -21.69 5.21
N PHE A 14 -8.19 -22.35 5.02
CA PHE A 14 -8.35 -23.79 5.28
C PHE A 14 -8.50 -24.63 4.01
N GLY A 15 -8.76 -24.02 2.85
CA GLY A 15 -8.98 -24.74 1.59
C GLY A 15 -10.34 -25.45 1.50
N THR A 16 -11.20 -25.27 2.51
CA THR A 16 -12.55 -25.84 2.61
C THR A 16 -13.51 -24.79 3.16
N ASP A 17 -14.79 -24.87 2.81
CA ASP A 17 -15.88 -24.06 3.39
C ASP A 17 -16.54 -24.72 4.61
N PHE A 18 -16.20 -25.96 4.91
CA PHE A 18 -16.74 -26.70 6.04
C PHE A 18 -15.63 -27.44 6.78
N LEU A 19 -15.67 -27.36 8.11
CA LEU A 19 -14.75 -28.06 9.00
C LEU A 19 -15.50 -28.57 10.24
N PRO A 20 -15.62 -29.90 10.43
CA PRO A 20 -16.10 -30.45 11.69
C PRO A 20 -15.00 -30.33 12.76
N VAL A 21 -15.38 -29.92 13.96
CA VAL A 21 -14.44 -29.79 15.09
C VAL A 21 -15.02 -30.48 16.31
N ASP A 22 -14.25 -31.38 16.91
CA ASP A 22 -14.66 -32.13 18.09
C ASP A 22 -14.27 -31.37 19.37
N LEU A 23 -15.03 -30.32 19.65
CA LEU A 23 -14.95 -29.50 20.86
C LEU A 23 -16.37 -29.30 21.41
N GLU A 24 -16.48 -29.06 22.72
CA GLU A 24 -17.74 -28.88 23.42
C GLU A 24 -17.51 -28.05 24.68
N ASP A 25 -18.53 -27.27 25.08
CA ASP A 25 -18.52 -26.43 26.28
C ASP A 25 -17.33 -25.45 26.34
N ILE A 26 -16.95 -24.91 25.18
CA ILE A 26 -15.86 -23.95 25.06
C ILE A 26 -16.36 -22.56 24.63
N PRO A 27 -15.70 -21.48 25.03
CA PRO A 27 -15.99 -20.16 24.49
C PRO A 27 -15.51 -20.03 23.04
N ILE A 28 -16.12 -19.12 22.27
CA ILE A 28 -15.69 -18.79 20.90
C ILE A 28 -14.19 -18.49 20.83
N LYS A 29 -13.64 -17.78 21.82
CA LYS A 29 -12.20 -17.49 21.89
C LYS A 29 -11.33 -18.75 21.78
N SER A 30 -11.67 -19.80 22.52
CA SER A 30 -10.94 -21.07 22.50
C SER A 30 -11.08 -21.80 21.16
N LEU A 31 -12.24 -21.70 20.51
CA LEU A 31 -12.42 -22.21 19.15
C LEU A 31 -11.48 -21.49 18.17
N LEU A 32 -11.39 -20.16 18.25
CA LEU A 32 -10.52 -19.37 17.36
C LEU A 32 -9.04 -19.73 17.54
N ASP A 33 -8.59 -19.89 18.78
CA ASP A 33 -7.22 -20.32 19.09
C ASP A 33 -6.94 -21.71 18.51
N HIS A 34 -7.89 -22.63 18.64
CA HIS A 34 -7.80 -23.96 18.05
C HIS A 34 -7.71 -23.90 16.51
N LEU A 35 -8.57 -23.13 15.86
CA LEU A 35 -8.55 -22.95 14.40
C LEU A 35 -7.21 -22.42 13.91
N VAL A 36 -6.59 -21.47 14.63
CA VAL A 36 -5.24 -20.98 14.33
C VAL A 36 -4.20 -22.10 14.43
N SER A 37 -4.30 -22.96 15.45
CA SER A 37 -3.34 -24.05 15.66
C SER A 37 -3.39 -25.16 14.60
N ILE A 38 -4.57 -25.45 14.05
CA ILE A 38 -4.76 -26.52 13.06
C ILE A 38 -4.69 -26.02 11.60
N LYS A 39 -4.51 -24.71 11.41
CA LYS A 39 -4.42 -24.09 10.08
C LYS A 39 -3.24 -24.68 9.28
N PRO A 40 -3.42 -25.01 7.99
CA PRO A 40 -2.32 -25.44 7.13
C PRO A 40 -1.18 -24.40 7.05
N LYS A 41 0.08 -24.85 7.10
CA LYS A 41 1.26 -23.96 7.16
C LYS A 41 1.47 -23.09 5.91
N ASN A 42 1.02 -23.54 4.73
CA ASN A 42 1.25 -22.87 3.44
C ASN A 42 0.03 -22.10 2.91
N THR A 43 -0.95 -21.80 3.77
CA THR A 43 -2.14 -21.04 3.39
C THR A 43 -2.16 -19.65 4.02
N MET A 44 -3.08 -18.81 3.56
CA MET A 44 -3.29 -17.46 4.10
C MET A 44 -3.51 -17.50 5.63
N THR A 45 -3.02 -16.49 6.34
CA THR A 45 -3.24 -16.33 7.78
C THR A 45 -4.71 -16.04 8.07
N LEU A 46 -5.27 -16.69 9.09
CA LEU A 46 -6.58 -16.34 9.64
C LEU A 46 -6.38 -15.19 10.63
N ASP A 47 -6.94 -14.02 10.33
CA ASP A 47 -6.91 -12.87 11.25
C ASP A 47 -8.12 -12.93 12.19
N THR A 48 -7.92 -13.48 13.39
CA THR A 48 -8.97 -13.65 14.40
C THR A 48 -9.44 -12.33 15.02
N LYS A 49 -8.77 -11.21 14.74
CA LYS A 49 -9.19 -9.87 15.23
C LYS A 49 -10.20 -9.20 14.31
N ASN A 50 -10.26 -9.61 13.04
CA ASN A 50 -11.08 -8.99 12.01
C ASN A 50 -12.06 -10.01 11.41
N ILE A 51 -12.81 -10.68 12.26
CA ILE A 51 -13.84 -11.65 11.90
C ILE A 51 -15.13 -11.35 12.67
N LEU A 52 -16.25 -11.60 12.01
CA LEU A 52 -17.57 -11.73 12.59
C LEU A 52 -17.81 -13.22 12.75
N VAL A 53 -18.29 -13.61 13.93
CA VAL A 53 -18.63 -15.00 14.24
C VAL A 53 -20.13 -15.06 14.42
N ALA A 54 -20.80 -15.95 13.70
CA ALA A 54 -22.22 -16.20 13.91
C ALA A 54 -22.45 -17.60 14.46
N VAL A 55 -23.17 -17.72 15.57
CA VAL A 55 -23.57 -18.99 16.18
C VAL A 55 -25.03 -19.25 15.84
N ASN A 56 -25.30 -20.35 15.13
CA ASN A 56 -26.64 -20.72 14.65
C ASN A 56 -27.34 -19.60 13.86
N GLY A 57 -26.56 -18.78 13.16
CA GLY A 57 -27.05 -17.65 12.35
C GLY A 57 -27.18 -16.33 13.11
N VAL A 58 -26.90 -16.29 14.41
CA VAL A 58 -26.91 -15.06 15.23
C VAL A 58 -25.48 -14.56 15.42
N ASP A 59 -25.23 -13.28 15.15
CA ASP A 59 -23.94 -12.62 15.37
C ASP A 59 -23.55 -12.71 16.86
N SER A 60 -22.31 -13.12 17.16
CA SER A 60 -21.83 -13.27 18.53
C SER A 60 -21.83 -11.95 19.31
N SER A 61 -21.76 -10.80 18.64
CA SER A 61 -21.89 -9.50 19.30
C SER A 61 -23.29 -9.22 19.87
N ALA A 62 -24.32 -9.93 19.40
CA ALA A 62 -25.65 -9.93 19.98
C ALA A 62 -25.83 -10.98 21.10
N LEU A 63 -24.79 -11.77 21.36
CA LEU A 63 -24.66 -12.72 22.46
C LEU A 63 -23.61 -12.17 23.45
N ASP A 64 -22.77 -13.04 24.02
CA ASP A 64 -21.69 -12.67 24.94
C ASP A 64 -20.35 -12.45 24.20
N GLY A 65 -20.40 -12.08 22.91
CA GLY A 65 -19.21 -11.85 22.11
C GLY A 65 -18.31 -13.09 22.03
N LEU A 66 -17.01 -12.90 22.29
CA LEU A 66 -16.03 -14.00 22.27
C LEU A 66 -16.16 -14.98 23.46
N ASP A 67 -16.90 -14.60 24.49
CA ASP A 67 -17.12 -15.41 25.68
C ASP A 67 -18.38 -16.29 25.57
N THR A 68 -19.14 -16.16 24.47
CA THR A 68 -20.25 -17.06 24.14
C THR A 68 -19.80 -18.53 24.17
N ILE A 69 -20.46 -19.34 24.99
CA ILE A 69 -20.20 -20.78 25.10
C ILE A 69 -20.86 -21.52 23.93
N LEU A 70 -20.09 -22.42 23.32
CA LEU A 70 -20.48 -23.25 22.18
C LEU A 70 -20.81 -24.66 22.65
N TYR A 71 -21.94 -25.19 22.18
CA TYR A 71 -22.44 -26.51 22.53
C TYR A 71 -22.40 -27.45 21.33
N SER A 72 -22.41 -28.77 21.58
CA SER A 72 -22.52 -29.76 20.51
C SER A 72 -23.68 -29.47 19.57
N ASN A 73 -23.45 -29.70 18.28
CA ASN A 73 -24.36 -29.44 17.16
C ASN A 73 -24.55 -27.97 16.79
N ASP A 74 -23.88 -27.03 17.46
CA ASP A 74 -23.86 -25.65 17.00
C ASP A 74 -23.22 -25.54 15.60
N VAL A 75 -23.81 -24.66 14.80
CA VAL A 75 -23.28 -24.24 13.50
C VAL A 75 -22.63 -22.87 13.68
N ILE A 76 -21.30 -22.85 13.59
CA ILE A 76 -20.52 -21.62 13.75
C ILE A 76 -20.09 -21.16 12.37
N THR A 77 -20.45 -19.94 11.99
CA THR A 77 -20.00 -19.33 10.73
C THR A 77 -18.92 -18.30 11.02
N ILE A 78 -17.72 -18.50 10.44
CA ILE A 78 -16.61 -17.54 10.51
C ILE A 78 -16.63 -16.68 9.25
N ILE A 79 -16.89 -15.39 9.44
CA ILE A 79 -17.06 -14.40 8.37
C ILE A 79 -15.96 -13.35 8.52
N PRO A 80 -14.90 -13.36 7.71
CA PRO A 80 -13.91 -12.29 7.73
C PRO A 80 -14.57 -10.93 7.48
N ILE A 81 -14.35 -9.98 8.38
CA ILE A 81 -14.79 -8.59 8.21
C ILE A 81 -13.82 -7.97 7.20
N ILE A 82 -14.17 -8.13 5.93
CA ILE A 82 -13.48 -7.48 4.84
C ILE A 82 -13.83 -6.00 4.81
N HIS A 83 -13.09 -5.20 5.57
CA HIS A 83 -12.75 -3.87 5.06
C HIS A 83 -11.96 -4.15 3.78
N GLY A 84 -12.40 -3.71 2.61
CA GLY A 84 -11.72 -4.06 1.35
C GLY A 84 -10.22 -3.75 1.42
N GLY A 85 -9.37 -4.75 1.69
CA GLY A 85 -7.98 -4.49 2.04
C GLY A 85 -7.20 -5.71 2.54
N ALA A 86 -6.99 -6.70 1.68
CA ALA A 86 -5.79 -7.53 1.79
C ALA A 86 -4.61 -6.66 1.32
N TYR A 87 -3.84 -6.11 2.27
CA TYR A 87 -2.90 -5.00 2.05
C TYR A 87 -3.60 -3.78 1.45
N THR A 88 -3.67 -2.66 2.15
CA THR A 88 -4.15 -1.42 1.52
C THR A 88 -3.14 -1.00 0.45
N ARG A 89 -3.36 -1.49 -0.77
CA ARG A 89 -2.60 -1.07 -1.95
C ARG A 89 -2.79 0.43 -2.08
N ASN A 90 -1.70 1.17 -2.20
CA ASN A 90 -1.73 2.64 -2.29
C ASN A 90 -2.12 3.08 -3.70
N ARG A 91 -3.31 2.67 -4.12
CA ARG A 91 -3.92 2.96 -5.42
C ARG A 91 -4.70 4.25 -5.34
N PHE A 92 -4.59 5.06 -6.39
CA PHE A 92 -5.33 6.30 -6.53
C PHE A 92 -5.61 6.59 -8.01
N GLN A 93 -6.53 7.53 -8.25
CA GLN A 93 -6.80 8.07 -9.57
C GLN A 93 -6.25 9.48 -9.67
N ILE A 94 -5.71 9.82 -10.85
CA ILE A 94 -5.26 11.17 -11.17
C ILE A 94 -5.43 11.44 -12.67
N CYS A 95 -6.13 12.53 -13.02
CA CYS A 95 -6.40 12.90 -14.42
C CYS A 95 -6.93 11.71 -15.27
N ASN A 96 -7.86 10.93 -14.73
CA ASN A 96 -8.44 9.71 -15.33
C ASN A 96 -7.45 8.55 -15.58
N LYS A 97 -6.24 8.63 -15.01
CA LYS A 97 -5.26 7.55 -15.00
C LYS A 97 -5.24 6.87 -13.64
N SER A 98 -5.08 5.55 -13.63
CA SER A 98 -4.84 4.81 -12.40
C SER A 98 -3.35 4.83 -12.07
N ALA A 99 -3.04 5.02 -10.79
CA ALA A 99 -1.69 5.00 -10.29
C ALA A 99 -1.60 4.21 -8.98
N GLU A 100 -0.41 3.73 -8.66
CA GLU A 100 -0.12 2.97 -7.44
C GLU A 100 1.29 3.25 -6.94
N LEU A 101 1.45 3.30 -5.62
CA LEU A 101 2.75 3.38 -4.95
C LEU A 101 3.14 2.00 -4.41
N PHE A 102 4.26 1.48 -4.87
CA PHE A 102 4.82 0.21 -4.39
C PHE A 102 6.04 0.47 -3.50
N HIS A 103 5.96 0.10 -2.23
CA HIS A 103 7.10 0.23 -1.31
C HIS A 103 7.99 -1.00 -1.41
N VAL A 104 9.18 -0.80 -1.97
CA VAL A 104 10.14 -1.86 -2.29
C VAL A 104 11.31 -1.80 -1.32
N LYS A 105 11.72 -2.98 -0.81
CA LYS A 105 12.95 -3.14 -0.04
C LYS A 105 14.16 -2.96 -0.94
N ASN A 106 15.25 -2.39 -0.41
CA ASN A 106 16.51 -2.32 -1.15
C ASN A 106 16.91 -3.70 -1.70
N VAL A 107 17.23 -3.73 -2.99
CA VAL A 107 17.76 -4.89 -3.70
C VAL A 107 19.28 -4.70 -3.78
N SER A 108 19.98 -4.91 -2.66
CA SER A 108 21.46 -4.95 -2.54
C SER A 108 22.29 -4.18 -3.60
N GLY A 109 22.05 -2.88 -3.76
CA GLY A 109 22.81 -2.02 -4.71
C GLY A 109 22.49 -2.24 -6.19
N LYS A 110 21.30 -2.77 -6.49
CA LYS A 110 20.78 -3.06 -7.84
C LYS A 110 19.39 -2.46 -8.03
N ASN A 111 19.09 -1.37 -7.32
CA ASN A 111 17.74 -0.78 -7.32
C ASN A 111 17.35 -0.26 -8.71
N TYR A 112 18.27 0.40 -9.43
CA TYR A 112 17.98 0.80 -10.81
C TYR A 112 17.90 -0.39 -11.77
N ASP A 113 18.70 -1.44 -11.61
CA ASP A 113 18.58 -2.66 -12.43
C ASP A 113 17.23 -3.36 -12.23
N PHE A 114 16.77 -3.39 -10.97
CA PHE A 114 15.46 -3.90 -10.60
C PHE A 114 14.34 -3.09 -11.26
N LEU A 115 14.38 -1.76 -11.13
CA LEU A 115 13.40 -0.86 -11.76
C LEU A 115 13.43 -0.98 -13.29
N ASN A 116 14.62 -1.06 -13.90
CA ASN A 116 14.78 -1.24 -15.34
C ASN A 116 14.25 -2.59 -15.82
N SER A 117 14.37 -3.65 -15.03
CA SER A 117 13.76 -4.95 -15.32
C SER A 117 12.23 -4.86 -15.29
N ALA A 118 11.66 -4.16 -14.30
CA ALA A 118 10.22 -3.90 -14.28
C ALA A 118 9.76 -3.09 -15.50
N ARG A 119 10.49 -2.05 -15.90
CA ARG A 119 10.21 -1.25 -17.12
C ARG A 119 10.21 -2.11 -18.39
N LYS A 120 11.16 -3.04 -18.53
CA LYS A 120 11.21 -3.98 -19.66
C LYS A 120 10.00 -4.91 -19.68
N ASN A 121 9.56 -5.40 -18.53
CA ASN A 121 8.41 -6.30 -18.42
C ASN A 121 7.06 -5.58 -18.58
N PHE A 122 7.00 -4.28 -18.30
CA PHE A 122 5.80 -3.46 -18.37
C PHE A 122 6.00 -2.19 -19.21
N PRO A 123 6.32 -2.31 -20.52
CA PRO A 123 6.78 -1.19 -21.35
C PRO A 123 5.71 -0.12 -21.63
N THR A 124 4.44 -0.42 -21.41
CA THR A 124 3.32 0.52 -21.59
C THR A 124 2.99 1.30 -20.32
N MET A 125 3.64 0.98 -19.19
CA MET A 125 3.46 1.66 -17.92
C MET A 125 4.56 2.70 -17.71
N ILE A 126 4.20 3.79 -17.03
CA ILE A 126 5.19 4.75 -16.53
C ILE A 126 5.61 4.27 -15.16
N LEU A 127 6.91 4.00 -15.00
CA LEU A 127 7.51 3.56 -13.73
C LEU A 127 8.66 4.49 -13.39
N GLU A 128 8.62 5.09 -12.21
CA GLU A 128 9.73 5.89 -11.66
C GLU A 128 9.99 5.51 -10.21
N GLY A 129 11.27 5.49 -9.82
CA GLY A 129 11.69 5.14 -8.47
C GLY A 129 12.09 6.38 -7.69
N ILE A 130 11.52 6.54 -6.49
CA ILE A 130 11.85 7.66 -5.61
C ILE A 130 12.15 7.11 -4.22
N SER A 131 13.22 7.59 -3.59
CA SER A 131 13.53 7.24 -2.21
C SER A 131 12.33 7.52 -1.29
N SER A 132 11.97 6.56 -0.45
CA SER A 132 10.77 6.63 0.42
C SER A 132 10.80 7.85 1.35
N LYS A 133 11.99 8.33 1.73
CA LYS A 133 12.21 9.53 2.56
C LYS A 133 11.72 10.83 1.94
N HIS A 134 11.47 10.85 0.63
CA HIS A 134 11.04 12.05 -0.09
C HIS A 134 9.54 12.05 -0.41
N ILE A 135 8.79 11.08 0.14
CA ILE A 135 7.33 11.00 -0.02
C ILE A 135 6.68 11.10 1.35
N LEU A 136 5.80 12.11 1.51
CA LEU A 136 5.01 12.32 2.72
C LEU A 136 3.77 11.41 2.79
N GLY A 137 3.25 11.00 1.64
CA GLY A 137 2.06 10.15 1.56
C GLY A 137 1.47 10.10 0.15
N ILE A 138 0.31 9.45 0.03
CA ILE A 138 -0.43 9.34 -1.24
C ILE A 138 -0.86 10.72 -1.75
N THR A 139 -1.31 11.61 -0.86
CA THR A 139 -1.77 12.96 -1.23
C THR A 139 -0.64 13.78 -1.85
N HIS A 140 0.51 13.86 -1.18
CA HIS A 140 1.73 14.45 -1.75
C HIS A 140 2.10 13.88 -3.11
N ALA A 141 2.17 12.54 -3.23
CA ALA A 141 2.56 11.89 -4.49
C ALA A 141 1.55 12.17 -5.61
N LYS A 142 0.25 12.15 -5.29
CA LYS A 142 -0.82 12.49 -6.22
C LYS A 142 -0.65 13.92 -6.71
N LYS A 143 -0.45 14.92 -5.84
CA LYS A 143 -0.27 16.31 -6.27
C LYS A 143 0.96 16.47 -7.18
N MET A 144 2.11 15.86 -6.81
CA MET A 144 3.34 15.90 -7.62
C MET A 144 3.18 15.28 -9.01
N ILE A 145 2.60 14.07 -9.10
CA ILE A 145 2.31 13.42 -10.37
C ILE A 145 1.34 14.27 -11.21
N GLY A 146 0.42 14.98 -10.55
CA GLY A 146 -0.51 15.90 -11.19
C GLY A 146 0.20 17.01 -11.95
N VAL A 147 1.26 17.59 -11.36
CA VAL A 147 2.10 18.60 -12.02
C VAL A 147 2.72 18.04 -13.30
N SER A 148 3.32 16.85 -13.24
CA SER A 148 3.92 16.21 -14.43
C SER A 148 2.90 15.85 -15.51
N LEU A 149 1.72 15.36 -15.13
CA LEU A 149 0.65 15.04 -16.08
C LEU A 149 0.05 16.30 -16.71
N PHE A 150 -0.08 17.38 -15.94
CA PHE A 150 -0.46 18.69 -16.46
C PHE A 150 0.58 19.19 -17.46
N ALA A 151 1.86 19.16 -17.09
CA ALA A 151 2.96 19.55 -17.97
C ALA A 151 3.00 18.73 -19.26
N GLN A 152 2.76 17.40 -19.19
CA GLN A 152 2.65 16.55 -20.37
C GLN A 152 1.51 16.99 -21.30
N LYS A 153 0.32 17.26 -20.75
CA LYS A 153 -0.84 17.70 -21.53
C LYS A 153 -0.59 19.04 -22.25
N HIS A 154 0.27 19.88 -21.67
CA HIS A 154 0.58 21.21 -22.17
C HIS A 154 1.96 21.32 -22.86
N ASN A 155 2.60 20.19 -23.19
CA ASN A 155 3.92 20.14 -23.84
C ASN A 155 5.02 20.91 -23.11
N SER A 156 4.96 20.97 -21.78
CA SER A 156 5.86 21.72 -20.91
C SER A 156 6.61 20.82 -19.92
N LEU A 157 6.86 19.56 -20.29
CA LEU A 157 7.69 18.66 -19.50
C LEU A 157 9.12 19.21 -19.43
N LEU A 158 9.76 19.09 -18.26
CA LEU A 158 11.17 19.39 -18.04
C LEU A 158 12.10 18.41 -18.78
N SER A 159 11.55 17.30 -19.26
CA SER A 159 12.29 16.27 -19.96
C SER A 159 11.45 15.60 -21.04
N LYS A 160 12.09 14.80 -21.91
CA LYS A 160 11.40 14.11 -23.00
C LYS A 160 10.43 13.01 -22.53
N LYS A 161 10.60 12.51 -21.31
CA LYS A 161 9.85 11.36 -20.78
C LYS A 161 9.15 11.72 -19.48
N LEU A 162 7.92 11.23 -19.31
CA LEU A 162 7.12 11.56 -18.14
C LEU A 162 7.74 11.02 -16.84
N GLU A 163 8.36 9.84 -16.86
CA GLU A 163 9.05 9.29 -15.69
C GLU A 163 10.20 10.19 -15.22
N THR A 164 10.97 10.75 -16.16
CA THR A 164 12.07 11.66 -15.83
C THR A 164 11.55 13.02 -15.36
N ASP A 165 10.44 13.52 -15.90
CA ASP A 165 9.78 14.72 -15.37
C ASP A 165 9.31 14.52 -13.93
N ILE A 166 8.69 13.36 -13.62
CA ILE A 166 8.31 13.01 -12.24
C ILE A 166 9.52 13.05 -11.30
N LEU A 167 10.65 12.46 -11.70
CA LEU A 167 11.89 12.51 -10.93
C LEU A 167 12.35 13.97 -10.69
N LEU A 168 12.34 14.82 -11.72
CA LEU A 168 12.74 16.22 -11.61
C LEU A 168 11.82 17.03 -10.69
N ARG A 169 10.49 16.83 -10.80
CA ARG A 169 9.48 17.53 -9.98
C ARG A 169 9.61 17.17 -8.50
N PHE A 170 9.77 15.88 -8.16
CA PHE A 170 10.05 15.48 -6.77
C PHE A 170 11.44 15.93 -6.30
N GLY A 171 12.41 16.04 -7.20
CA GLY A 171 13.75 16.52 -6.90
C GLY A 171 13.84 18.04 -6.73
N ILE A 172 12.78 18.78 -7.07
CA ILE A 172 12.71 20.24 -7.07
C ILE A 172 13.93 20.84 -7.80
N THR A 173 14.22 20.29 -8.99
CA THR A 173 15.36 20.70 -9.82
C THR A 173 15.09 20.41 -11.28
N THR A 174 15.72 21.15 -12.18
CA THR A 174 15.75 20.88 -13.62
C THR A 174 16.92 19.98 -14.02
N GLN A 175 17.86 19.74 -13.09
CA GLN A 175 19.08 18.96 -13.34
C GLN A 175 18.88 17.50 -12.95
N ILE A 176 18.93 16.59 -13.93
CA ILE A 176 18.72 15.13 -13.72
C ILE A 176 19.73 14.56 -12.73
N SER A 177 21.00 14.94 -12.81
CA SER A 177 22.05 14.48 -11.89
C SER A 177 21.72 14.84 -10.44
N ASP A 178 21.19 16.03 -10.21
CA ASP A 178 20.86 16.51 -8.87
C ASP A 178 19.63 15.82 -8.32
N ALA A 179 18.63 15.54 -9.17
CA ALA A 179 17.47 14.75 -8.79
C ALA A 179 17.87 13.32 -8.41
N ILE A 180 18.69 12.65 -9.24
CA ILE A 180 19.20 11.30 -8.94
C ILE A 180 19.98 11.28 -7.62
N LYS A 181 20.87 12.25 -7.42
CA LYS A 181 21.69 12.35 -6.21
C LYS A 181 20.84 12.60 -4.96
N THR A 182 19.78 13.40 -5.09
CA THR A 182 18.97 13.85 -3.96
C THR A 182 17.89 12.84 -3.60
N ILE A 183 17.10 12.41 -4.58
CA ILE A 183 15.89 11.61 -4.35
C ILE A 183 15.93 10.23 -5.01
N GLY A 184 16.99 9.90 -5.75
CA GLY A 184 17.13 8.63 -6.46
C GLY A 184 17.24 7.42 -5.54
N ILE A 185 17.21 6.24 -6.13
CA ILE A 185 17.00 4.97 -5.40
C ILE A 185 18.27 4.15 -5.17
N GLU A 186 19.42 4.51 -5.74
CA GLU A 186 20.60 3.62 -5.73
C GLU A 186 21.11 3.30 -4.32
N ASN A 187 21.13 4.31 -3.43
CA ASN A 187 21.73 4.21 -2.10
C ASN A 187 20.71 4.26 -0.95
N CYS A 188 19.43 3.97 -1.21
CA CYS A 188 18.41 3.96 -0.16
C CYS A 188 18.12 2.55 0.36
N LYS A 189 17.74 2.43 1.65
CA LYS A 189 17.33 1.16 2.28
C LYS A 189 15.99 0.64 1.75
N ASP A 190 15.20 1.53 1.20
CA ASP A 190 13.85 1.30 0.70
C ASP A 190 13.46 2.46 -0.22
N PHE A 191 12.61 2.18 -1.20
CA PHE A 191 12.13 3.16 -2.17
C PHE A 191 10.68 2.90 -2.55
N ILE A 192 10.06 3.89 -3.16
CA ILE A 192 8.73 3.79 -3.74
C ILE A 192 8.88 3.74 -5.26
N ILE A 193 8.28 2.73 -5.88
CA ILE A 193 7.99 2.77 -7.32
C ILE A 193 6.64 3.45 -7.49
N ILE A 194 6.65 4.59 -8.18
CA ILE A 194 5.45 5.24 -8.71
C ILE A 194 5.11 4.55 -10.02
N ALA A 195 3.93 3.94 -10.09
CA ALA A 195 3.44 3.30 -11.31
C ALA A 195 2.16 3.98 -11.80
N ILE A 196 2.10 4.30 -13.10
CA ILE A 196 0.92 4.84 -13.76
C ILE A 196 0.56 3.94 -14.94
N GLY A 197 -0.68 3.44 -14.98
CA GLY A 197 -1.11 2.49 -16.00
C GLY A 197 -2.58 2.07 -15.85
N LYS A 198 -2.99 1.08 -16.64
CA LYS A 198 -4.34 0.48 -16.50
C LYS A 198 -4.39 -0.42 -15.26
N LYS A 199 -5.56 -0.52 -14.60
CA LYS A 199 -5.75 -1.36 -13.41
C LYS A 199 -5.23 -2.80 -13.57
N PRO A 200 -5.53 -3.53 -14.67
CA PRO A 200 -5.02 -4.90 -14.83
C PRO A 200 -3.49 -4.98 -14.94
N SER A 201 -2.84 -3.96 -15.48
CA SER A 201 -1.37 -3.90 -15.54
C SER A 201 -0.78 -3.64 -14.15
N LEU A 202 -1.42 -2.79 -13.35
CA LEU A 202 -1.05 -2.55 -11.96
C LEU A 202 -1.24 -3.81 -11.09
N ASP A 203 -2.27 -4.63 -11.35
CA ASP A 203 -2.45 -5.93 -10.70
C ASP A 203 -1.28 -6.87 -11.02
N LYS A 204 -0.95 -7.04 -12.31
CA LYS A 204 0.17 -7.88 -12.74
C LYS A 204 1.53 -7.39 -12.20
N LEU A 205 1.73 -6.07 -12.14
CA LEU A 205 2.94 -5.50 -11.54
C LEU A 205 3.02 -5.83 -10.05
N TYR A 206 1.91 -5.69 -9.31
CA TYR A 206 1.88 -6.08 -7.89
C TYR A 206 2.28 -7.53 -7.70
N ASP A 207 1.69 -8.46 -8.45
CA ASP A 207 2.00 -9.88 -8.34
C ASP A 207 3.49 -10.16 -8.62
N SER A 208 4.06 -9.47 -9.62
CA SER A 208 5.48 -9.57 -9.96
C SER A 208 6.41 -8.97 -8.89
N LEU A 209 5.97 -7.92 -8.18
CA LEU A 209 6.78 -7.24 -7.17
C LEU A 209 6.57 -7.81 -5.76
N ALA A 210 5.51 -8.58 -5.53
CA ALA A 210 5.09 -9.04 -4.20
C ALA A 210 6.22 -9.59 -3.31
N PRO A 211 7.20 -10.37 -3.81
CA PRO A 211 8.31 -10.87 -2.99
C PRO A 211 9.24 -9.78 -2.45
N PHE A 212 9.27 -8.61 -3.09
CA PHE A 212 10.16 -7.48 -2.80
C PHE A 212 9.47 -6.35 -2.03
N LEU A 213 8.14 -6.42 -1.88
CA LEU A 213 7.38 -5.38 -1.21
C LEU A 213 7.58 -5.43 0.31
N ASN A 214 7.54 -4.25 0.94
CA ASN A 214 7.38 -4.15 2.38
C ASN A 214 5.96 -4.59 2.79
N SER A 215 5.87 -5.33 3.90
CA SER A 215 4.60 -5.86 4.42
C SER A 215 3.66 -4.77 4.93
N GLN A 216 4.18 -3.58 5.24
CA GLN A 216 3.41 -2.39 5.58
C GLN A 216 4.03 -1.18 4.89
N ILE A 217 3.21 -0.43 4.15
CA ILE A 217 3.63 0.86 3.61
C ILE A 217 3.41 1.90 4.70
N GLN A 218 4.44 2.16 5.49
CA GLN A 218 4.46 3.28 6.41
C GLN A 218 5.26 4.40 5.75
N PHE A 219 4.57 5.47 5.33
CA PHE A 219 5.24 6.73 5.07
C PHE A 219 5.74 7.21 6.43
N GLY A 220 7.05 7.20 6.64
CA GLY A 220 7.62 7.73 7.88
C GLY A 220 7.30 9.21 8.03
N ASP A 221 7.42 9.76 9.26
CA ASP A 221 7.43 11.21 9.45
C ASP A 221 8.71 11.83 8.84
N ASN A 222 8.66 11.98 7.52
CA ASN A 222 9.72 12.50 6.70
C ASN A 222 9.70 14.03 6.63
N SER A 223 8.72 14.68 7.27
CA SER A 223 8.45 16.11 7.15
C SER A 223 9.68 16.95 7.48
N LYS A 224 10.33 16.66 8.61
CA LYS A 224 11.55 17.38 9.04
C LYS A 224 12.73 17.13 8.10
N PHE A 225 12.88 15.91 7.61
CA PHE A 225 13.93 15.54 6.68
C PHE A 225 13.77 16.30 5.35
N ILE A 226 12.58 16.27 4.78
CA ILE A 226 12.22 16.96 3.53
C ILE A 226 12.38 18.48 3.69
N GLN A 227 11.91 19.05 4.81
CA GLN A 227 12.10 20.47 5.09
C GLN A 227 13.59 20.87 5.08
N LYS A 228 14.44 20.08 5.77
CA LYS A 228 15.89 20.33 5.77
C LYS A 228 16.50 20.19 4.37
N GLN A 229 16.13 19.14 3.64
CA GLN A 229 16.65 18.85 2.29
C GLN A 229 16.36 20.00 1.31
N PHE A 230 15.14 20.52 1.34
CA PHE A 230 14.69 21.58 0.43
C PHE A 230 14.74 22.99 1.03
N LYS A 231 15.42 23.16 2.17
CA LYS A 231 15.60 24.46 2.86
C LYS A 231 14.27 25.16 3.14
N ILE A 232 13.24 24.41 3.52
CA ILE A 232 11.93 24.92 3.90
C ILE A 232 11.96 25.30 5.38
N THR A 233 11.54 26.52 5.69
CA THR A 233 11.51 27.06 7.05
C THR A 233 10.08 27.11 7.56
N LYS A 234 9.90 27.26 8.88
CA LYS A 234 8.57 27.48 9.47
C LYS A 234 7.86 28.69 8.86
N LYS A 235 8.59 29.79 8.59
CA LYS A 235 8.02 30.99 7.95
C LYS A 235 7.39 30.69 6.59
N HIS A 236 7.97 29.79 5.80
CA HIS A 236 7.37 29.37 4.53
C HIS A 236 6.09 28.54 4.72
N LEU A 237 6.02 27.74 5.79
CA LEU A 237 4.84 26.91 6.07
C LEU A 237 3.70 27.77 6.65
N ASP A 238 4.01 28.68 7.56
CA ASP A 238 3.05 29.59 8.19
C ASP A 238 2.42 30.57 7.18
N SER A 239 3.03 30.76 6.00
CA SER A 239 2.47 31.59 4.92
C SER A 239 1.47 30.87 4.01
N ILE A 240 1.24 29.58 4.21
CA ILE A 240 0.37 28.77 3.37
C ILE A 240 -0.90 28.44 4.16
N ASP A 241 -2.03 28.94 3.67
CA ASP A 241 -3.35 28.64 4.24
C ASP A 241 -3.85 27.28 3.71
N SER A 242 -3.43 26.21 4.38
CA SER A 242 -3.78 24.83 4.02
C SER A 242 -3.61 23.87 5.22
N ASP A 243 -4.40 22.81 5.24
CA ASP A 243 -4.23 21.67 6.17
C ASP A 243 -2.94 20.87 5.89
N THR A 244 -2.36 21.00 4.68
CA THR A 244 -1.17 20.28 4.23
C THR A 244 -0.08 21.22 3.68
N PRO A 245 0.39 22.22 4.47
CA PRO A 245 1.19 23.33 3.95
C PRO A 245 2.53 22.88 3.36
N LEU A 246 3.15 21.85 3.93
CA LEU A 246 4.39 21.29 3.40
C LEU A 246 4.18 20.64 2.03
N GLU A 247 3.10 19.86 1.85
CA GLU A 247 2.81 19.24 0.55
C GLU A 247 2.57 20.31 -0.52
N ASP A 248 1.79 21.32 -0.19
CA ASP A 248 1.42 22.37 -1.15
C ASP A 248 2.62 23.23 -1.53
N LEU A 249 3.50 23.56 -0.58
CA LEU A 249 4.75 24.27 -0.89
C LEU A 249 5.66 23.47 -1.82
N LEU A 250 5.79 22.16 -1.59
CA LEU A 250 6.63 21.30 -2.44
C LEU A 250 6.05 21.23 -3.85
N VAL A 251 4.73 21.13 -3.97
CA VAL A 251 4.01 21.11 -5.25
C VAL A 251 4.16 22.43 -6.00
N GLU A 252 4.05 23.56 -5.30
CA GLU A 252 4.30 24.89 -5.87
C GLU A 252 5.74 24.99 -6.39
N LYS A 253 6.72 24.65 -5.56
CA LYS A 253 8.14 24.62 -5.96
C LYS A 253 8.39 23.73 -7.17
N ALA A 254 7.71 22.58 -7.24
CA ALA A 254 7.80 21.68 -8.38
C ALA A 254 7.14 22.30 -9.62
N ALA A 255 6.00 22.97 -9.50
CA ALA A 255 5.24 23.54 -10.61
C ALA A 255 5.94 24.73 -11.28
N VAL A 256 6.71 25.53 -10.52
CA VAL A 256 7.42 26.71 -11.05
C VAL A 256 8.76 26.40 -11.75
N LEU A 257 9.19 25.14 -11.76
CA LEU A 257 10.37 24.74 -12.55
C LEU A 257 10.05 24.91 -14.06
N VAL A 258 10.96 25.59 -14.77
CA VAL A 258 10.91 25.92 -16.20
C VAL A 258 12.16 25.46 -16.92
#